data_AF-A0A1C5UIQ4-F1
#
_entry.id   AF-A0A1C5UIQ4-F1
#
_cell.length_a   1.000
_cell.length_b   1.000
_cell.length_c   1.000
_cell.angle_alpha   90.00
_cell.angle_beta   90.00
_cell.angle_gamma   90.00
#
_symmetry.space_group_name_H-M   'P 1'
#
loop_
_entity.id
_entity.type
_entity.pdbx_description
1 polymer ?
#
loop_
_entity_poly.entity_id
_entity_poly.type
_entity_poly.pdbx_seq_one_letter_code
_entity_poly.pdbx_strand_id
1 'polypeptide(L)'
;MIELKLKNRKGNFRANSNEVKDILNLRPDFEYVQDISNSIKQNNMMAFDCKLSEDIFSMEEIEELLDEMGENIDESYFDVIFDDIRVYLKDATDEIEAELQDKYLVDNIRCFFDVYNIDQEFTDFKFVFLVSFEDIKISSLTNLAKIVSKRQLVGASKFYS
;
A
#
# COMPACT_ATOMS: atom_id res chain seq x y z
N MET A 1 0.39 7.25 -15.68
CA MET A 1 0.81 8.63 -15.43
C MET A 1 -0.38 9.56 -15.56
N ILE A 2 -0.70 10.27 -14.47
CA ILE A 2 -1.71 11.32 -14.41
C ILE A 2 -1.14 12.55 -13.71
N GLU A 3 -1.72 13.72 -13.96
CA GLU A 3 -1.44 14.96 -13.24
C GLU A 3 -2.74 15.47 -12.64
N LEU A 4 -2.77 15.69 -11.33
CA LEU A 4 -3.91 16.28 -10.64
C LEU A 4 -3.69 17.79 -10.52
N LYS A 5 -4.70 18.58 -10.91
CA LYS A 5 -4.73 20.03 -10.74
C LYS A 5 -5.60 20.35 -9.53
N LEU A 6 -4.94 20.70 -8.42
CA LEU A 6 -5.55 20.75 -7.10
C LEU A 6 -5.51 22.17 -6.55
N LYS A 7 -6.35 22.43 -5.54
CA LYS A 7 -6.40 23.73 -4.87
C LYS A 7 -6.46 23.53 -3.37
N ASN A 8 -5.58 24.21 -2.65
CA ASN A 8 -5.55 24.26 -1.19
C ASN A 8 -5.73 25.72 -0.71
N ARG A 9 -5.59 25.93 0.61
CA ARG A 9 -5.67 27.28 1.21
C ARG A 9 -4.55 28.23 0.79
N LYS A 10 -3.41 27.69 0.33
CA LYS A 10 -2.21 28.43 -0.12
C LYS A 10 -2.22 28.74 -1.62
N GLY A 11 -3.10 28.10 -2.41
CA GLY A 11 -3.23 28.34 -3.84
C GLY A 11 -3.50 27.06 -4.64
N ASN A 12 -3.26 27.13 -5.95
CA ASN A 12 -3.32 25.96 -6.82
C ASN A 12 -1.96 25.23 -6.79
N PHE A 13 -2.00 23.91 -6.77
CA PHE A 13 -0.80 23.08 -6.90
C PHE A 13 -1.09 21.91 -7.84
N ARG A 14 -0.03 21.21 -8.22
CA ARG A 14 -0.12 20.02 -9.07
C ARG A 14 0.55 18.87 -8.36
N ALA A 15 -0.07 17.70 -8.42
CA ALA A 15 0.52 16.46 -7.97
C ALA A 15 0.66 15.54 -9.18
N ASN A 16 1.85 15.00 -9.39
CA ASN A 16 2.14 14.08 -10.48
C ASN A 16 2.25 12.64 -9.94
N SER A 17 1.59 11.70 -10.60
CA SER A 17 1.64 10.30 -10.14
C SER A 17 3.02 9.68 -10.28
N ASN A 18 3.89 10.15 -11.18
CA ASN A 18 5.28 9.72 -11.23
C ASN A 18 6.07 10.24 -10.02
N GLU A 19 5.84 11.48 -9.57
CA GLU A 19 6.56 12.02 -8.41
C GLU A 19 6.21 11.27 -7.12
N VAL A 20 4.94 10.86 -6.97
CA VAL A 20 4.50 10.01 -5.85
C VAL A 20 5.05 8.61 -6.00
N LYS A 21 5.01 8.04 -7.21
CA LYS A 21 5.63 6.74 -7.49
C LYS A 21 7.13 6.74 -7.15
N ASP A 22 7.85 7.81 -7.45
CA ASP A 22 9.27 7.93 -7.15
C ASP A 22 9.52 7.94 -5.64
N ILE A 23 8.68 8.62 -4.84
CA ILE A 23 8.73 8.56 -3.37
C ILE A 23 8.54 7.13 -2.88
N LEU A 24 7.52 6.42 -3.41
CA LEU A 24 7.29 5.02 -3.05
C LEU A 24 8.46 4.12 -3.44
N ASN A 25 9.09 4.35 -4.60
CA ASN A 25 10.24 3.58 -5.08
C ASN A 25 11.55 3.88 -4.33
N LEU A 26 11.64 4.99 -3.59
CA LEU A 26 12.82 5.27 -2.75
C LEU A 26 12.84 4.39 -1.49
N ARG A 27 11.70 3.78 -1.14
CA ARG A 27 11.59 2.85 -0.02
C ARG A 27 12.22 1.51 -0.40
N PRO A 28 13.28 1.05 0.31
CA PRO A 28 13.96 -0.20 -0.02
C PRO A 28 13.08 -1.43 0.18
N ASP A 29 12.05 -1.30 1.02
CA ASP A 29 11.01 -2.26 1.31
C ASP A 29 10.02 -2.49 0.15
N PHE A 30 9.96 -1.59 -0.84
CA PHE A 30 9.00 -1.71 -1.94
C PHE A 30 9.71 -2.27 -3.17
N GLU A 31 9.49 -3.55 -3.45
CA GLU A 31 10.09 -4.23 -4.61
C GLU A 31 9.47 -3.75 -5.93
N TYR A 32 8.18 -3.43 -5.90
CA TYR A 32 7.41 -3.04 -7.07
C TYR A 32 6.42 -1.94 -6.74
N VAL A 33 6.34 -0.94 -7.62
CA VAL A 33 5.31 0.11 -7.60
C VAL A 33 4.82 0.40 -9.02
N GLN A 34 3.52 0.28 -9.24
CA GLN A 34 2.87 0.64 -10.50
C GLN A 34 1.75 1.64 -10.29
N ASP A 35 1.79 2.73 -11.07
CA ASP A 35 0.71 3.71 -11.10
C ASP A 35 -0.53 3.11 -11.78
N ILE A 36 -1.57 2.89 -10.99
CA ILE A 36 -2.89 2.42 -11.42
C ILE A 36 -3.95 3.52 -11.28
N SER A 37 -3.55 4.79 -11.19
CA SER A 37 -4.48 5.90 -10.95
C SER A 37 -5.50 6.09 -12.08
N ASN A 38 -5.18 5.64 -13.30
CA ASN A 38 -6.15 5.60 -14.42
C ASN A 38 -7.30 4.60 -14.22
N SER A 39 -7.19 3.68 -13.26
CA SER A 39 -8.22 2.69 -12.93
C SER A 39 -9.29 3.22 -11.97
N ILE A 40 -9.06 4.42 -11.40
CA ILE A 40 -9.98 5.12 -10.49
C ILE A 40 -10.54 6.37 -11.18
N LYS A 41 -11.70 6.85 -10.72
CA LYS A 41 -12.40 8.02 -11.31
C LYS A 41 -12.30 9.28 -10.44
N GLN A 42 -11.54 9.20 -9.35
CA GLN A 42 -11.42 10.26 -8.36
C GLN A 42 -10.40 11.30 -8.85
N ASN A 43 -10.84 12.55 -8.96
CA ASN A 43 -10.04 13.66 -9.53
C ASN A 43 -9.00 14.24 -8.56
N ASN A 44 -9.01 13.79 -7.32
CA ASN A 44 -8.20 14.28 -6.21
C ASN A 44 -7.38 13.15 -5.56
N MET A 45 -7.31 11.98 -6.21
CA MET A 45 -6.66 10.80 -5.66
C MET A 45 -5.75 10.14 -6.67
N MET A 46 -4.76 9.43 -6.15
CA MET A 46 -3.90 8.52 -6.89
C MET A 46 -3.97 7.13 -6.28
N ALA A 47 -3.71 6.12 -7.10
CA ALA A 47 -3.68 4.73 -6.69
C ALA A 47 -2.45 4.04 -7.27
N PHE A 48 -1.80 3.25 -6.45
CA PHE A 48 -0.61 2.49 -6.80
C PHE A 48 -0.82 1.03 -6.43
N ASP A 49 -0.37 0.13 -7.29
CA ASP A 49 -0.24 -1.29 -7.03
C ASP A 49 1.20 -1.55 -6.58
N CYS A 50 1.37 -2.15 -5.41
CA CYS A 50 2.66 -2.29 -4.75
C CYS A 50 2.92 -3.74 -4.33
N LYS A 51 4.20 -4.13 -4.32
CA LYS A 51 4.69 -5.37 -3.71
C LYS A 51 5.76 -5.03 -2.67
N LEU A 52 5.66 -5.63 -1.49
CA LEU A 52 6.73 -5.58 -0.49
C LEU A 52 7.86 -6.54 -0.90
N SER A 53 9.09 -6.19 -0.51
CA SER A 53 10.23 -7.11 -0.63
C SER A 53 10.01 -8.35 0.24
N GLU A 54 10.46 -9.49 -0.28
CA GLU A 54 10.47 -10.79 0.41
C GLU A 54 11.34 -10.72 1.68
N ASP A 55 12.37 -9.88 1.68
CA ASP A 55 13.33 -9.75 2.77
C ASP A 55 12.77 -9.07 4.04
N ILE A 56 11.54 -8.52 4.00
CA ILE A 56 10.98 -7.81 5.16
C ILE A 56 10.54 -8.80 6.25
N PHE A 57 10.10 -10.00 5.86
CA PHE A 57 9.64 -11.03 6.78
C PHE A 57 10.18 -12.40 6.37
N SER A 58 11.10 -12.94 7.15
CA SER A 58 11.67 -14.27 6.91
C SER A 58 10.84 -15.35 7.60
N MET A 59 10.19 -16.21 6.80
CA MET A 59 9.56 -17.42 7.32
C MET A 59 10.57 -18.41 7.91
N GLU A 60 11.82 -18.41 7.42
CA GLU A 60 12.87 -19.27 7.95
C GLU A 60 13.13 -18.97 9.44
N GLU A 61 13.16 -17.69 9.83
CA GLU A 61 13.34 -17.29 11.23
C GLU A 61 12.19 -17.78 12.12
N ILE A 62 10.96 -17.81 11.57
CA ILE A 62 9.77 -18.25 12.30
C ILE A 62 9.76 -19.78 12.41
N GLU A 63 10.06 -20.49 11.33
CA GLU A 63 10.18 -21.95 11.30
C GLU A 63 11.25 -22.43 12.29
N GLU A 64 12.41 -21.77 12.33
CA GLU A 64 13.48 -22.07 13.30
C GLU A 64 13.01 -21.92 14.75
N LEU A 65 12.31 -20.83 15.08
CA LEU A 65 11.77 -20.61 16.43
C LEU A 65 10.72 -21.65 16.82
N LEU A 66 9.87 -22.07 15.88
CA LEU A 66 8.83 -23.07 16.13
C LEU A 66 9.42 -24.47 16.35
N ASP A 67 10.42 -24.84 15.55
CA ASP A 67 11.18 -26.07 15.72
C ASP A 67 11.88 -26.11 17.10
N GLU A 68 12.42 -24.99 17.57
CA GLU A 68 12.98 -24.87 18.93
C GLU A 68 11.92 -25.04 20.03
N MET A 69 10.69 -24.56 19.79
CA MET A 69 9.57 -24.64 20.73
C MET A 69 8.81 -25.97 20.66
N GLY A 70 9.05 -26.79 19.63
CA GLY A 70 8.32 -28.03 19.38
C GLY A 70 6.86 -27.79 18.98
N GLU A 71 6.56 -26.61 18.45
CA GLU A 71 5.24 -26.21 17.97
C GLU A 71 5.17 -26.34 16.44
N ASN A 72 3.97 -26.52 15.88
CA ASN A 72 3.79 -26.57 14.43
C ASN A 72 3.09 -25.28 13.98
N ILE A 73 3.38 -24.83 12.76
CA ILE A 73 2.64 -23.72 12.14
C ILE A 73 1.15 -24.10 12.04
N ASP A 74 0.30 -23.24 12.58
CA ASP A 74 -1.16 -23.27 12.46
C ASP A 74 -1.71 -21.92 11.97
N GLU A 75 -3.02 -21.84 11.74
CA GLU A 75 -3.70 -20.63 11.24
C GLU A 75 -3.46 -19.39 12.13
N SER A 76 -3.27 -19.56 13.44
CA SER A 76 -3.07 -18.43 14.35
C SER A 76 -1.72 -17.76 14.19
N TYR A 77 -0.67 -18.49 13.78
CA TYR A 77 0.61 -17.89 13.44
C TYR A 77 0.51 -17.03 12.17
N PHE A 78 -0.21 -17.51 11.16
CA PHE A 78 -0.45 -16.72 9.94
C PHE A 78 -1.19 -15.41 10.24
N ASP A 79 -2.17 -15.44 11.15
CA ASP A 79 -2.91 -14.25 11.57
C ASP A 79 -1.99 -13.23 12.28
N VAL A 80 -1.09 -13.68 13.15
CA VAL A 80 -0.12 -12.81 13.85
C VAL A 80 0.85 -12.16 12.86
N ILE A 81 1.45 -12.94 11.95
CA ILE A 81 2.37 -12.41 10.93
C ILE A 81 1.65 -11.42 10.03
N PHE A 82 0.41 -11.73 9.65
CA PHE A 82 -0.39 -10.83 8.84
C PHE A 82 -0.65 -9.50 9.56
N ASP A 83 -0.97 -9.54 10.85
CA ASP A 83 -1.13 -8.33 11.66
C ASP A 83 0.17 -7.53 11.78
N ASP A 84 1.32 -8.19 11.96
CA ASP A 84 2.64 -7.53 11.99
C ASP A 84 2.95 -6.84 10.67
N ILE A 85 2.69 -7.48 9.52
CA ILE A 85 2.85 -6.86 8.20
C ILE A 85 1.94 -5.64 8.06
N ARG A 86 0.69 -5.71 8.55
CA ARG A 86 -0.23 -4.57 8.51
C ARG A 86 0.24 -3.43 9.42
N VAL A 87 0.83 -3.71 10.57
CA VAL A 87 1.42 -2.69 11.45
C VAL A 87 2.60 -2.04 10.73
N TYR A 88 3.50 -2.83 10.15
CA TYR A 88 4.63 -2.32 9.37
C TYR A 88 4.19 -1.39 8.24
N LEU A 89 3.21 -1.82 7.43
CA LEU A 89 2.69 -1.00 6.33
C LEU A 89 1.99 0.25 6.80
N LYS A 90 1.35 0.20 7.97
CA LYS A 90 0.72 1.38 8.55
C LYS A 90 1.79 2.42 8.90
N ASP A 91 2.87 2.00 9.55
CA ASP A 91 3.97 2.90 9.89
C ASP A 91 4.62 3.48 8.62
N ALA A 92 4.87 2.65 7.62
CA ALA A 92 5.36 3.11 6.31
C ALA A 92 4.38 4.08 5.62
N THR A 93 3.08 3.82 5.72
CA THR A 93 2.02 4.69 5.16
C THR A 93 1.97 6.04 5.86
N ASP A 94 2.08 6.07 7.19
CA ASP A 94 2.07 7.28 7.99
C ASP A 94 3.31 8.15 7.68
N GLU A 95 4.48 7.52 7.48
CA GLU A 95 5.70 8.22 7.04
C GLU A 95 5.58 8.80 5.62
N ILE A 96 5.08 8.01 4.67
CA ILE A 96 4.84 8.50 3.29
C ILE A 96 3.82 9.64 3.30
N GLU A 97 2.76 9.53 4.11
CA GLU A 97 1.77 10.59 4.28
C GLU A 97 2.44 11.89 4.74
N ALA A 98 3.29 11.82 5.78
CA ALA A 98 4.03 12.98 6.27
C ALA A 98 4.95 13.58 5.20
N GLU A 99 5.69 12.76 4.46
CA GLU A 99 6.57 13.23 3.37
C GLU A 99 5.76 13.94 2.27
N LEU A 100 4.60 13.40 1.90
CA LEU A 100 3.73 14.02 0.90
C LEU A 100 3.12 15.33 1.42
N GLN A 101 2.70 15.38 2.68
CA GLN A 101 2.18 16.60 3.33
C GLN A 101 3.24 17.71 3.30
N ASP A 102 4.48 17.38 3.65
CA ASP A 102 5.61 18.32 3.63
C ASP A 102 5.95 18.78 2.20
N LYS A 103 6.05 17.83 1.25
CA LYS A 103 6.40 18.11 -0.15
C LYS A 103 5.39 19.03 -0.83
N TYR A 104 4.10 18.77 -0.64
CA TYR A 104 3.03 19.55 -1.26
C TYR A 104 2.56 20.72 -0.39
N LEU A 105 3.07 20.85 0.85
CA LEU A 105 2.67 21.84 1.85
C LEU A 105 1.16 21.81 2.15
N VAL A 106 0.58 20.60 2.19
CA VAL A 106 -0.85 20.30 2.37
C VAL A 106 -1.06 19.31 3.52
N ASP A 107 -1.52 19.81 4.66
CA ASP A 107 -1.73 19.01 5.88
C ASP A 107 -2.91 18.00 5.80
N ASN A 108 -3.74 18.12 4.76
CA ASN A 108 -4.94 17.29 4.58
C ASN A 108 -4.72 16.13 3.59
N ILE A 109 -3.48 15.86 3.18
CA ILE A 109 -3.18 14.64 2.42
C ILE A 109 -3.43 13.45 3.34
N ARG A 110 -4.13 12.44 2.82
CA ARG A 110 -4.39 11.18 3.54
C ARG A 110 -4.01 9.99 2.69
N CYS A 111 -3.25 9.07 3.26
CA CYS A 111 -2.85 7.83 2.63
C CYS A 111 -3.59 6.65 3.26
N PHE A 112 -3.72 5.57 2.50
CA PHE A 112 -4.27 4.31 3.01
C PHE A 112 -3.82 3.16 2.12
N PHE A 113 -3.73 1.97 2.71
CA PHE A 113 -3.42 0.76 1.98
C PHE A 113 -4.46 -0.33 2.21
N ASP A 114 -4.60 -1.24 1.25
CA ASP A 114 -5.37 -2.45 1.42
C ASP A 114 -4.65 -3.62 0.76
N VAL A 115 -4.41 -4.67 1.55
CA VAL A 115 -3.71 -5.89 1.13
C VAL A 115 -4.68 -6.76 0.35
N TYR A 116 -4.28 -7.21 -0.84
CA TYR A 116 -5.14 -8.04 -1.68
C TYR A 116 -4.55 -9.40 -2.00
N ASN A 117 -3.25 -9.60 -1.76
CA ASN A 117 -2.59 -10.89 -1.93
C ASN A 117 -1.51 -11.07 -0.87
N ILE A 118 -1.49 -12.26 -0.29
CA ILE A 118 -0.41 -12.81 0.50
C ILE A 118 -0.44 -14.32 0.24
N ASP A 119 0.69 -14.88 -0.15
CA ASP A 119 0.85 -16.32 -0.33
C ASP A 119 1.24 -16.97 1.00
N GLN A 120 1.20 -18.30 1.04
CA GLN A 120 1.51 -19.06 2.26
C GLN A 120 3.00 -19.01 2.63
N GLU A 121 3.86 -18.71 1.66
CA GLU A 121 5.31 -18.56 1.87
C GLU A 121 5.68 -17.12 2.26
N PHE A 122 4.71 -16.20 2.33
CA PHE A 122 4.89 -14.78 2.62
C PHE A 122 5.87 -14.06 1.68
N THR A 123 6.08 -14.61 0.48
CA THR A 123 6.98 -14.05 -0.53
C THR A 123 6.26 -13.11 -1.51
N ASP A 124 4.95 -13.23 -1.65
CA ASP A 124 4.15 -12.47 -2.61
C ASP A 124 3.12 -11.59 -1.92
N PHE A 125 3.63 -10.61 -1.18
CA PHE A 125 2.80 -9.63 -0.51
C PHE A 125 2.46 -8.45 -1.43
N LYS A 126 1.19 -8.36 -1.85
CA LYS A 126 0.70 -7.28 -2.72
C LYS A 126 -0.42 -6.47 -2.10
N PHE A 127 -0.36 -5.16 -2.29
CA PHE A 127 -1.29 -4.21 -1.73
C PHE A 127 -1.54 -3.03 -2.67
N VAL A 128 -2.70 -2.43 -2.53
CA VAL A 128 -3.02 -1.15 -3.16
C VAL A 128 -2.69 -0.03 -2.19
N PHE A 129 -1.95 0.97 -2.64
CA PHE A 129 -1.68 2.20 -1.92
C PHE A 129 -2.47 3.36 -2.53
N LEU A 130 -3.24 4.08 -1.72
CA LEU A 130 -4.03 5.23 -2.13
C LEU A 130 -3.51 6.50 -1.49
N VAL A 131 -3.51 7.58 -2.27
CA VAL A 131 -3.22 8.94 -1.80
C VAL A 131 -4.40 9.84 -2.14
N SER A 132 -4.96 10.50 -1.13
CA SER A 132 -5.95 11.57 -1.26
C SER A 132 -5.27 12.90 -1.04
N PHE A 133 -5.46 13.85 -1.96
CA PHE A 133 -4.92 15.21 -1.84
C PHE A 133 -5.91 16.23 -1.26
N GLU A 134 -7.07 15.74 -0.80
CA GLU A 134 -8.10 16.53 -0.15
C GLU A 134 -8.61 15.82 1.10
N ASP A 135 -9.29 16.59 1.94
CA ASP A 135 -9.94 16.08 3.13
C ASP A 135 -10.98 15.01 2.75
N ILE A 136 -10.81 13.82 3.31
CA ILE A 136 -11.63 12.66 3.01
C ILE A 136 -11.94 11.91 4.30
N LYS A 137 -13.16 11.40 4.42
CA LYS A 137 -13.51 10.50 5.51
C LYS A 137 -12.72 9.21 5.34
N ILE A 138 -12.10 8.73 6.42
CA ILE A 138 -11.33 7.48 6.41
C ILE A 138 -12.14 6.31 5.84
N SER A 139 -13.43 6.21 6.16
CA SER A 139 -14.31 5.16 5.62
C SER A 139 -14.46 5.20 4.10
N SER A 140 -14.47 6.39 3.49
CA SER A 140 -14.50 6.53 2.03
C SER A 140 -13.20 6.07 1.40
N LEU A 141 -12.06 6.41 2.01
CA LEU A 141 -10.74 6.01 1.56
C LEU A 141 -10.56 4.49 1.67
N THR A 142 -10.94 3.89 2.81
CA THR A 142 -10.94 2.44 3.03
C THR A 142 -11.83 1.70 2.04
N ASN A 143 -13.04 2.20 1.78
CA ASN A 143 -13.95 1.56 0.81
C ASN A 143 -13.38 1.59 -0.60
N LEU A 144 -12.76 2.70 -1.01
CA LEU A 144 -12.11 2.78 -2.32
C LEU A 144 -10.96 1.78 -2.41
N ALA A 145 -10.11 1.70 -1.38
CA ALA A 145 -8.97 0.77 -1.35
C ALA A 145 -9.44 -0.68 -1.56
N LYS A 146 -10.42 -1.13 -0.77
CA LYS A 146 -11.03 -2.46 -0.91
C LYS A 146 -11.60 -2.74 -2.31
N ILE A 147 -12.23 -1.75 -2.94
CA ILE A 147 -12.76 -1.90 -4.29
C ILE A 147 -11.62 -2.05 -5.32
N VAL A 148 -10.56 -1.26 -5.19
CA VAL A 148 -9.41 -1.31 -6.10
C VAL A 148 -8.64 -2.61 -5.91
N SER A 149 -8.37 -3.01 -4.67
CA SER A 149 -7.77 -4.30 -4.29
C SER A 149 -8.50 -5.50 -4.89
N LYS A 150 -9.84 -5.54 -4.74
CA LYS A 150 -10.64 -6.61 -5.34
C LYS A 150 -10.51 -6.67 -6.86
N ARG A 151 -10.35 -5.53 -7.54
CA ARG A 151 -10.13 -5.49 -8.99
C ARG A 151 -8.74 -6.01 -9.35
N GLN A 152 -7.71 -5.68 -8.56
CA GLN A 152 -6.36 -6.21 -8.78
C GLN A 152 -6.33 -7.73 -8.64
N LEU A 153 -6.93 -8.27 -7.59
CA LEU A 153 -7.02 -9.72 -7.37
C LEU A 153 -7.71 -10.44 -8.56
N VAL A 154 -8.85 -9.90 -9.03
CA VAL A 154 -9.56 -10.47 -10.19
C VAL A 154 -8.77 -10.30 -11.50
N GLY A 155 -8.05 -9.19 -11.64
CA GLY A 155 -7.18 -8.90 -12.79
C GLY A 155 -6.00 -9.87 -12.87
N ALA A 156 -5.35 -10.14 -11.74
CA ALA A 156 -4.26 -11.11 -11.61
C ALA A 156 -4.70 -12.54 -11.96
N SER A 157 -5.90 -12.95 -11.50
CA SER A 157 -6.46 -14.28 -11.78
C SER A 157 -6.65 -14.58 -13.28
N LYS A 158 -6.87 -13.56 -14.13
CA LYS A 158 -7.04 -13.75 -15.58
C LYS A 158 -5.75 -14.11 -16.33
N PHE A 159 -4.58 -13.92 -15.71
CA PHE A 159 -3.29 -14.29 -16.31
C PHE A 159 -2.86 -15.71 -15.93
N TYR A 160 -3.61 -16.39 -15.05
CA TYR A 160 -3.36 -17.76 -14.57
C TYR A 160 -4.53 -18.72 -14.87
N SER A 161 -5.36 -18.44 -15.88
CA SER A 161 -6.41 -19.36 -16.36
C SER A 161 -6.01 -20.09 -17.64
#